data_AF-A0A843H8X8-F1
#
_entry.id   AF-A0A843H8X8-F1
#
_cell.length_a   1.000
_cell.length_b   1.000
_cell.length_c   1.000
_cell.angle_alpha   90.00
_cell.angle_beta   90.00
_cell.angle_gamma   90.00
#
_symmetry.space_group_name_H-M   'P 1'
#
loop_
_entity.id
_entity.type
_entity.pdbx_description
1 polymer ?
#
loop_
_entity_poly.entity_id
_entity_poly.type
_entity_poly.pdbx_seq_one_letter_code
_entity_poly.pdbx_strand_id
1 'polypeptide(L)'
;MKETMRTIVSKLQSQGHHIDFYVRKDGGILVKSIDGQRFTKGASGNIVARQLAGSTLSEARSSQLKFATRARKFKHPTLDDEVQKEWARVKKKWNKVFKAKGGKPHPAGYFGWNRINRTIKLYGREEALRRIREAEKYTSGVAYAKNVEQLAGFILDAGNKYNSNELKKLAQDVLENAYAIKEEWIYPAYERLYDLNKGHEPKQIASDVRTILRLKNAS
;
A
#
# COMPACT_ATOMS: atom_id res chain seq x y z
N MET A 1 21.07 -15.45 -37.45
CA MET A 1 20.66 -16.40 -36.39
C MET A 1 20.43 -15.61 -35.11
N LYS A 2 19.28 -15.75 -34.41
CA LYS A 2 19.04 -14.98 -33.18
C LYS A 2 19.97 -15.49 -32.08
N GLU A 3 20.90 -14.65 -31.61
CA GLU A 3 21.76 -15.00 -30.48
C GLU A 3 20.90 -15.17 -29.21
N THR A 4 20.92 -16.37 -28.66
CA THR A 4 20.23 -16.70 -27.40
C THR A 4 21.16 -16.47 -26.22
N MET A 5 20.63 -16.39 -25.00
CA MET A 5 21.50 -16.32 -23.81
C MET A 5 22.43 -17.53 -23.68
N ARG A 6 22.02 -18.70 -24.19
CA ARG A 6 22.85 -19.90 -24.18
C ARG A 6 24.08 -19.72 -25.09
N THR A 7 23.89 -19.21 -26.30
CA THR A 7 25.01 -18.96 -27.23
C THR A 7 25.94 -17.86 -26.70
N ILE A 8 25.39 -16.85 -26.02
CA ILE A 8 26.19 -15.76 -25.42
C ILE A 8 27.04 -16.27 -24.26
N VAL A 9 26.47 -17.08 -23.36
CA VAL A 9 27.23 -17.67 -22.25
C VAL A 9 28.36 -18.57 -22.78
N SER A 10 28.07 -19.44 -23.75
CA SER A 10 29.11 -20.31 -24.34
C SER A 10 30.21 -19.51 -25.04
N LYS A 11 29.87 -18.43 -25.74
CA LYS A 11 30.85 -17.54 -26.39
C LYS A 11 31.76 -16.89 -25.35
N LEU A 12 31.20 -16.33 -24.28
CA LEU A 12 32.01 -15.71 -23.24
C LEU A 12 32.89 -16.71 -22.49
N GLN A 13 32.38 -17.92 -22.22
CA GLN A 13 33.19 -18.99 -21.63
C GLN A 13 34.35 -19.38 -22.55
N SER A 14 34.13 -19.47 -23.87
CA SER A 14 35.22 -19.70 -24.84
C SER A 14 36.22 -18.55 -24.95
N GLN A 15 35.82 -17.34 -24.54
CA GLN A 15 36.69 -16.16 -24.45
C GLN A 15 37.43 -16.08 -23.09
N GLY A 16 37.26 -17.06 -22.20
CA GLY A 16 37.96 -17.14 -20.92
C GLY A 16 37.22 -16.51 -19.74
N HIS A 17 35.99 -16.04 -19.92
CA HIS A 17 35.20 -15.49 -18.82
C HIS A 17 34.61 -16.61 -17.93
N HIS A 18 34.72 -16.45 -16.62
CA HIS A 18 34.09 -17.34 -15.65
C HIS A 18 32.65 -16.88 -15.37
N ILE A 19 31.66 -17.67 -15.81
CA ILE A 19 30.24 -17.28 -15.71
C ILE A 19 29.44 -18.28 -14.88
N ASP A 20 28.87 -17.81 -13.77
CA ASP A 20 27.84 -18.55 -13.04
C ASP A 20 26.45 -18.15 -13.53
N PHE A 21 25.62 -19.13 -13.84
CA PHE A 21 24.24 -18.88 -14.26
C PHE A 21 23.27 -19.92 -13.71
N TYR A 22 21.98 -19.58 -13.77
CA TYR A 22 20.87 -20.45 -13.40
C TYR A 22 19.90 -20.60 -14.57
N VAL A 23 19.47 -21.83 -14.84
CA VAL A 23 18.43 -22.12 -15.84
C VAL A 23 17.08 -22.13 -15.14
N ARG A 24 16.17 -21.28 -15.60
CA ARG A 24 14.80 -21.17 -15.09
C ARG A 24 13.94 -22.32 -15.62
N LYS A 25 12.79 -22.56 -14.96
CA LYS A 25 11.81 -23.59 -15.35
C LYS A 25 11.26 -23.42 -16.77
N ASP A 26 11.28 -22.20 -17.31
CA ASP A 26 10.87 -21.88 -18.70
C ASP A 26 12.02 -22.05 -19.72
N GLY A 27 13.18 -22.57 -19.30
CA GLY A 27 14.37 -22.75 -20.15
C GLY A 27 15.23 -21.48 -20.31
N GLY A 28 14.83 -20.35 -19.71
CA GLY A 28 15.59 -19.10 -19.77
C GLY A 28 16.83 -19.11 -18.87
N ILE A 29 17.94 -18.54 -19.32
CA ILE A 29 19.19 -18.42 -18.53
C ILE A 29 19.22 -17.08 -17.80
N LEU A 30 19.62 -17.10 -16.52
CA LEU A 30 19.88 -15.94 -15.69
C LEU A 30 21.32 -15.99 -15.16
N VAL A 31 22.16 -15.08 -15.64
CA VAL A 31 23.55 -14.94 -15.22
C VAL A 31 23.61 -14.33 -13.83
N LYS A 32 24.26 -15.04 -12.90
CA LYS A 32 24.43 -14.68 -11.49
C LYS A 32 25.80 -14.04 -11.23
N SER A 33 26.83 -14.43 -11.96
CA SER A 33 28.15 -13.81 -11.86
C SER A 33 28.90 -13.87 -13.19
N ILE A 34 29.82 -12.93 -13.39
CA ILE A 34 30.83 -12.95 -14.46
C ILE A 34 32.14 -12.48 -13.82
N ASP A 35 33.21 -13.27 -13.93
CA ASP A 35 34.56 -12.97 -13.42
C ASP A 35 34.58 -12.51 -11.96
N GLY A 36 33.80 -13.19 -11.10
CA GLY A 36 33.68 -12.88 -9.68
C GLY A 36 32.72 -11.72 -9.36
N GLN A 37 32.29 -10.93 -10.34
CA GLN A 37 31.29 -9.89 -10.13
C GLN A 37 29.90 -10.51 -9.99
N ARG A 38 29.30 -10.43 -8.80
CA ARG A 38 27.96 -10.97 -8.51
C ARG A 38 26.85 -9.99 -8.89
N PHE A 39 25.80 -10.51 -9.54
CA PHE A 39 24.61 -9.78 -9.92
C PHE A 39 23.42 -10.19 -9.05
N THR A 40 22.96 -9.29 -8.18
CA THR A 40 21.87 -9.55 -7.23
C THR A 40 20.48 -9.18 -7.75
N LYS A 41 20.39 -8.45 -8.87
CA LYS A 41 19.14 -7.89 -9.39
C LYS A 41 18.75 -8.49 -10.74
N GLY A 42 17.82 -9.45 -10.72
CA GLY A 42 17.04 -9.88 -11.89
C GLY A 42 17.87 -10.09 -13.16
N ALA A 43 17.57 -9.33 -14.22
CA ALA A 43 18.18 -9.47 -15.54
C ALA A 43 19.54 -8.76 -15.72
N SER A 44 20.14 -8.18 -14.67
CA SER A 44 21.35 -7.36 -14.81
C SER A 44 22.55 -8.14 -15.33
N GLY A 45 22.77 -9.38 -14.87
CA GLY A 45 23.86 -10.23 -15.37
C GLY A 45 23.71 -10.57 -16.86
N ASN A 46 22.48 -10.76 -17.34
CA ASN A 46 22.23 -11.02 -18.76
C ASN A 46 22.51 -9.79 -19.65
N ILE A 47 22.34 -8.59 -19.12
CA ILE A 47 22.66 -7.34 -19.83
C ILE A 47 24.18 -7.21 -19.99
N VAL A 48 24.92 -7.42 -18.90
CA VAL A 48 26.39 -7.34 -18.90
C VAL A 48 26.99 -8.42 -19.81
N ALA A 49 26.51 -9.66 -19.74
CA ALA A 49 26.94 -10.74 -20.65
C ALA A 49 26.75 -10.37 -22.13
N ARG A 50 25.60 -9.76 -22.49
CA ARG A 50 25.35 -9.31 -23.87
C ARG A 50 26.30 -8.20 -24.31
N GLN A 51 26.60 -7.26 -23.42
CA GLN A 51 27.54 -6.18 -23.70
C GLN A 51 28.95 -6.71 -23.93
N LEU A 52 29.43 -7.61 -23.06
CA LEU A 52 30.74 -8.26 -23.20
C LEU A 52 30.85 -9.08 -24.49
N ALA A 53 29.77 -9.75 -24.90
CA ALA A 53 29.75 -10.54 -26.12
C ALA A 53 29.69 -9.72 -27.42
N GLY A 54 29.65 -8.38 -27.34
CA GLY A 54 29.52 -7.46 -28.48
C GLY A 54 28.11 -7.42 -29.09
N SER A 55 27.16 -8.10 -28.46
CA SER A 55 25.77 -8.20 -28.91
C SER A 55 25.00 -6.97 -28.44
N THR A 56 25.14 -5.85 -29.15
CA THR A 56 24.43 -4.61 -28.81
C THR A 56 22.91 -4.80 -28.90
N LEU A 57 22.20 -4.24 -27.91
CA LEU A 57 20.78 -4.44 -27.59
C LEU A 57 19.76 -4.06 -28.68
N SER A 58 20.15 -3.79 -29.93
CA SER A 58 19.31 -3.15 -30.95
C SER A 58 18.21 -4.07 -31.52
N GLU A 59 18.52 -5.32 -31.88
CA GLU A 59 17.53 -6.22 -32.50
C GLU A 59 16.62 -6.91 -31.46
N ALA A 60 17.16 -7.20 -30.28
CA ALA A 60 16.41 -7.75 -29.15
C ALA A 60 15.42 -6.73 -28.58
N ARG A 61 15.78 -5.43 -28.53
CA ARG A 61 14.81 -4.36 -28.19
C ARG A 61 13.75 -4.22 -29.25
N SER A 62 14.05 -4.30 -30.55
CA SER A 62 13.04 -4.11 -31.60
C SER A 62 11.99 -5.22 -31.60
N SER A 63 12.42 -6.46 -31.36
CA SER A 63 11.52 -7.60 -31.24
C SER A 63 10.81 -7.65 -29.88
N GLN A 64 11.47 -7.31 -28.76
CA GLN A 64 10.80 -7.17 -27.46
C GLN A 64 9.90 -5.94 -27.35
N LEU A 65 10.17 -4.82 -28.03
CA LEU A 65 9.27 -3.68 -28.12
C LEU A 65 8.08 -4.05 -28.99
N LYS A 66 8.26 -4.72 -30.13
CA LYS A 66 7.13 -5.22 -30.95
C LYS A 66 6.32 -6.30 -30.23
N PHE A 67 6.96 -7.14 -29.40
CA PHE A 67 6.26 -8.16 -28.61
C PHE A 67 5.71 -7.61 -27.29
N ALA A 68 6.27 -6.56 -26.67
CA ALA A 68 5.72 -5.90 -25.48
C ALA A 68 4.65 -4.87 -25.84
N THR A 69 4.70 -4.31 -27.06
CA THR A 69 3.59 -3.49 -27.61
C THR A 69 2.46 -4.36 -28.16
N ARG A 70 2.72 -5.62 -28.59
CA ARG A 70 1.67 -6.61 -28.94
C ARG A 70 1.19 -7.45 -27.75
N ALA A 71 2.05 -7.82 -26.80
CA ALA A 71 1.68 -8.58 -25.61
C ALA A 71 1.07 -7.61 -24.60
N ARG A 72 -0.25 -7.53 -24.71
CA ARG A 72 -1.17 -6.88 -23.79
C ARG A 72 -1.23 -5.35 -23.93
N LYS A 73 -1.87 -4.90 -25.02
CA LYS A 73 -3.19 -4.31 -24.79
C LYS A 73 -4.03 -5.39 -24.12
N PHE A 74 -3.82 -5.60 -22.81
CA PHE A 74 -4.93 -6.05 -21.99
C PHE A 74 -5.93 -4.94 -22.30
N LYS A 75 -6.93 -5.25 -23.14
CA LYS A 75 -8.22 -4.63 -22.96
C LYS A 75 -8.49 -4.91 -21.50
N HIS A 76 -8.16 -3.93 -20.66
CA HIS A 76 -8.67 -3.87 -19.32
C HIS A 76 -10.16 -4.16 -19.54
N PRO A 77 -10.72 -5.22 -18.94
CA PRO A 77 -12.15 -5.49 -19.04
C PRO A 77 -12.80 -4.15 -18.79
N THR A 78 -13.58 -3.66 -19.77
CA THR A 78 -14.06 -2.28 -19.89
C THR A 78 -14.33 -1.77 -18.50
N LEU A 79 -13.34 -1.06 -17.96
CA LEU A 79 -13.24 -0.88 -16.52
C LEU A 79 -14.33 0.11 -16.23
N ASP A 80 -15.33 -0.34 -15.46
CA ASP A 80 -16.51 0.42 -15.09
C ASP A 80 -16.18 1.91 -14.98
N ASP A 81 -16.65 2.70 -15.95
CA ASP A 81 -16.27 4.10 -16.12
C ASP A 81 -16.55 4.90 -14.85
N GLU A 82 -17.54 4.47 -14.06
CA GLU A 82 -17.86 5.04 -12.77
C GLU A 82 -16.75 4.80 -11.75
N VAL A 83 -16.25 3.56 -11.64
CA VAL A 83 -15.14 3.21 -10.72
C VAL A 83 -13.86 3.95 -11.10
N GLN A 84 -13.58 4.11 -12.39
CA GLN A 84 -12.44 4.90 -12.86
C GLN A 84 -12.58 6.39 -12.51
N LYS A 85 -13.73 6.99 -12.78
CA LYS A 85 -14.02 8.40 -12.48
C LYS A 85 -13.91 8.65 -10.97
N GLU A 86 -14.51 7.80 -10.17
CA GLU A 86 -14.46 7.89 -8.70
C GLU A 86 -13.04 7.72 -8.17
N TRP A 87 -12.28 6.74 -8.67
CA TRP A 87 -10.89 6.57 -8.28
C TRP A 87 -10.04 7.80 -8.63
N ALA A 88 -10.20 8.36 -9.83
CA ALA A 88 -9.44 9.53 -10.27
C ALA A 88 -9.76 10.77 -9.40
N ARG A 89 -11.03 10.98 -9.09
CA ARG A 89 -11.53 12.05 -8.21
C ARG A 89 -10.90 11.96 -6.82
N VAL A 90 -10.97 10.79 -6.20
CA VAL A 90 -10.42 10.55 -4.86
C VAL A 90 -8.89 10.60 -4.85
N LYS A 91 -8.22 10.06 -5.88
CA LYS A 91 -6.76 10.10 -5.99
C LYS A 91 -6.21 11.52 -6.02
N LYS A 92 -6.89 12.45 -6.70
CA LYS A 92 -6.49 13.87 -6.72
C LYS A 92 -6.51 14.47 -5.32
N LYS A 93 -7.59 14.22 -4.55
CA LYS A 93 -7.72 14.65 -3.15
C LYS A 93 -6.64 13.99 -2.27
N TRP A 94 -6.44 12.68 -2.43
CA TRP A 94 -5.44 11.91 -1.70
C TRP A 94 -4.03 12.45 -1.89
N ASN A 95 -3.64 12.71 -3.14
CA ASN A 95 -2.33 13.28 -3.46
C ASN A 95 -2.14 14.68 -2.88
N LYS A 96 -3.20 15.50 -2.80
CA LYS A 96 -3.14 16.83 -2.18
C LYS A 96 -2.84 16.72 -0.68
N VAL A 97 -3.56 15.85 0.03
CA VAL A 97 -3.34 15.60 1.46
C VAL A 97 -1.97 14.96 1.72
N PHE A 98 -1.57 14.00 0.87
CA PHE A 98 -0.28 13.33 0.95
C PHE A 98 0.90 14.30 0.81
N LYS A 99 0.82 15.22 -0.18
CA LYS A 99 1.81 16.29 -0.35
C LYS A 99 1.83 17.24 0.84
N ALA A 100 0.67 17.64 1.35
CA ALA A 100 0.58 18.52 2.53
C ALA A 100 1.22 17.89 3.78
N LYS A 101 1.19 16.55 3.91
CA LYS A 101 1.83 15.81 5.00
C LYS A 101 3.32 15.45 4.73
N GLY A 102 3.97 16.12 3.79
CA GLY A 102 5.40 15.94 3.51
C GLY A 102 5.76 14.66 2.76
N GLY A 103 4.81 14.06 2.04
CA GLY A 103 5.08 12.89 1.19
C GLY A 103 5.38 11.60 1.94
N LYS A 104 5.14 11.55 3.25
CA LYS A 104 5.32 10.34 4.05
C LYS A 104 4.24 9.30 3.71
N PRO A 105 4.62 8.03 3.45
CA PRO A 105 3.65 6.95 3.19
C PRO A 105 2.59 6.90 4.30
N HIS A 106 1.31 6.92 3.92
CA HIS A 106 0.22 6.83 4.89
C HIS A 106 0.22 5.44 5.57
N PRO A 107 -0.09 5.32 6.87
CA PRO A 107 -0.18 4.02 7.58
C PRO A 107 -1.09 2.99 6.90
N ALA A 108 -2.14 3.45 6.22
CA ALA A 108 -3.08 2.61 5.46
C ALA A 108 -2.57 2.14 4.07
N GLY A 109 -1.33 2.52 3.73
CA GLY A 109 -0.66 2.18 2.49
C GLY A 109 -1.04 3.06 1.30
N TYR A 110 -0.62 2.61 0.11
CA TYR A 110 -0.75 3.35 -1.14
C TYR A 110 -2.16 3.20 -1.74
N PHE A 111 -2.83 4.33 -2.03
CA PHE A 111 -4.06 4.36 -2.82
C PHE A 111 -3.72 4.28 -4.33
N GLY A 112 -3.52 3.06 -4.82
CA GLY A 112 -3.08 2.79 -6.20
C GLY A 112 -4.13 2.08 -7.05
N TRP A 113 -4.13 2.37 -8.36
CA TRP A 113 -5.02 1.72 -9.33
C TRP A 113 -4.90 0.20 -9.31
N ASN A 114 -3.68 -0.32 -9.17
CA ASN A 114 -3.43 -1.77 -9.11
C ASN A 114 -4.17 -2.44 -7.94
N ARG A 115 -4.30 -1.74 -6.80
CA ARG A 115 -5.03 -2.25 -5.62
C ARG A 115 -6.53 -2.29 -5.89
N ILE A 116 -7.08 -1.21 -6.45
CA ILE A 116 -8.50 -1.13 -6.83
C ILE A 116 -8.85 -2.15 -7.91
N ASN A 117 -8.02 -2.26 -8.95
CA ASN A 117 -8.21 -3.26 -10.01
C ASN A 117 -8.14 -4.70 -9.46
N ARG A 118 -7.23 -4.97 -8.51
CA ARG A 118 -7.22 -6.26 -7.80
C ARG A 118 -8.50 -6.47 -6.99
N THR A 119 -9.02 -5.44 -6.31
CA THR A 119 -10.29 -5.52 -5.59
C THR A 119 -11.46 -5.82 -6.52
N ILE A 120 -11.56 -5.14 -7.68
CA ILE A 120 -12.60 -5.41 -8.68
C ILE A 120 -12.55 -6.89 -9.11
N LYS A 121 -11.35 -7.42 -9.37
CA LYS A 121 -11.16 -8.81 -9.80
C LYS A 121 -11.52 -9.85 -8.74
N LEU A 122 -11.28 -9.55 -7.45
CA LEU A 122 -11.43 -10.52 -6.37
C LEU A 122 -12.78 -10.44 -5.66
N TYR A 123 -13.33 -9.23 -5.53
CA TYR A 123 -14.48 -8.93 -4.68
C TYR A 123 -15.58 -8.16 -5.42
N GLY A 124 -15.37 -7.82 -6.68
CA GLY A 124 -16.34 -7.11 -7.50
C GLY A 124 -16.33 -5.60 -7.35
N ARG A 125 -17.26 -4.98 -8.07
CA ARG A 125 -17.43 -3.53 -8.24
C ARG A 125 -17.76 -2.80 -6.94
N GLU A 126 -18.76 -3.28 -6.21
CA GLU A 126 -19.27 -2.60 -5.02
C GLU A 126 -18.21 -2.49 -3.93
N GLU A 127 -17.42 -3.54 -3.72
CA GLU A 127 -16.30 -3.51 -2.77
C GLU A 127 -15.20 -2.53 -3.21
N ALA A 128 -14.95 -2.40 -4.51
CA ALA A 128 -14.01 -1.41 -5.03
C ALA A 128 -14.50 0.02 -4.80
N LEU A 129 -15.78 0.30 -5.07
CA LEU A 129 -16.40 1.60 -4.79
C LEU A 129 -16.40 1.92 -3.29
N ARG A 130 -16.74 0.93 -2.44
CA ARG A 130 -16.68 1.07 -0.98
C ARG A 130 -15.29 1.51 -0.52
N ARG A 131 -14.23 0.86 -1.00
CA ARG A 131 -12.84 1.23 -0.69
C ARG A 131 -12.43 2.60 -1.23
N ILE A 132 -12.94 3.01 -2.39
CA ILE A 132 -12.71 4.35 -2.94
C ILE A 132 -13.38 5.41 -2.06
N ARG A 133 -14.63 5.17 -1.63
CA ARG A 133 -15.36 6.07 -0.72
C ARG A 133 -14.70 6.14 0.66
N GLU A 134 -14.22 5.02 1.18
CA GLU A 134 -13.37 5.02 2.39
C GLU A 134 -12.12 5.87 2.19
N ALA A 135 -11.40 5.67 1.08
CA ALA A 135 -10.23 6.46 0.73
C ALA A 135 -10.52 7.97 0.72
N GLU A 136 -11.71 8.36 0.25
CA GLU A 136 -12.16 9.75 0.25
C GLU A 136 -12.35 10.33 1.65
N LYS A 137 -12.96 9.58 2.58
CA LYS A 137 -13.17 10.04 3.96
C LYS A 137 -11.86 10.46 4.64
N TYR A 138 -10.76 9.78 4.33
CA TYR A 138 -9.43 10.17 4.81
C TYR A 138 -8.92 11.47 4.21
N THR A 139 -9.30 11.78 2.97
CA THR A 139 -8.93 13.06 2.37
C THR A 139 -9.64 14.24 3.03
N SER A 140 -10.77 13.99 3.71
CA SER A 140 -11.43 14.94 4.61
C SER A 140 -10.88 14.93 6.05
N GLY A 141 -9.86 14.12 6.33
CA GLY A 141 -9.25 14.02 7.66
C GLY A 141 -10.02 13.15 8.65
N VAL A 142 -11.09 12.46 8.22
CA VAL A 142 -11.84 11.50 9.04
C VAL A 142 -10.96 10.30 9.35
N ALA A 143 -11.06 9.77 10.57
CA ALA A 143 -10.27 8.65 11.07
C ALA A 143 -10.64 7.32 10.41
N TYR A 144 -9.72 6.35 10.40
CA TYR A 144 -10.03 5.02 9.88
C TYR A 144 -11.05 4.34 10.78
N ALA A 145 -12.06 3.70 10.19
CA ALA A 145 -13.05 2.94 10.96
C ALA A 145 -12.36 1.97 11.93
N LYS A 146 -11.33 1.27 11.45
CA LYS A 146 -10.50 0.40 12.28
C LYS A 146 -9.78 1.13 13.42
N ASN A 147 -9.30 2.36 13.20
CA ASN A 147 -8.64 3.15 14.25
C ASN A 147 -9.65 3.62 15.30
N VAL A 148 -10.86 3.99 14.87
CA VAL A 148 -11.96 4.33 15.78
C VAL A 148 -12.41 3.10 16.57
N GLU A 149 -12.57 1.94 15.94
CA GLU A 149 -12.90 0.66 16.59
C GLU A 149 -11.86 0.28 17.63
N GLN A 150 -10.56 0.43 17.31
CA GLN A 150 -9.48 0.19 18.25
C GLN A 150 -9.51 1.16 19.43
N LEU A 151 -9.83 2.44 19.20
CA LEU A 151 -9.97 3.42 20.27
C LEU A 151 -11.16 3.09 21.16
N ALA A 152 -12.31 2.77 20.57
CA ALA A 152 -13.50 2.37 21.32
C ALA A 152 -13.27 1.11 22.15
N GLY A 153 -12.60 0.10 21.58
CA GLY A 153 -12.21 -1.12 22.31
C GLY A 153 -11.32 -0.80 23.51
N PHE A 154 -10.30 0.05 23.33
CA PHE A 154 -9.42 0.46 24.42
C PHE A 154 -10.17 1.22 25.53
N ILE A 155 -11.10 2.10 25.16
CA ILE A 155 -11.95 2.83 26.12
C ILE A 155 -12.85 1.87 26.89
N LEU A 156 -13.44 0.88 26.20
CA LEU A 156 -14.29 -0.13 26.81
C LEU A 156 -13.52 -0.99 27.82
N ASP A 157 -12.32 -1.44 27.44
CA ASP A 157 -11.42 -2.19 28.33
C ASP A 157 -11.06 -1.38 29.57
N ALA A 158 -10.76 -0.08 29.40
CA ALA A 158 -10.53 0.83 30.50
C ALA A 158 -11.79 0.99 31.39
N GLY A 159 -12.97 1.14 30.79
CA GLY A 159 -14.23 1.23 31.52
C GLY A 159 -14.53 -0.04 32.34
N ASN A 160 -14.16 -1.21 31.83
CA ASN A 160 -14.23 -2.47 32.57
C ASN A 160 -13.21 -2.53 33.71
N LYS A 161 -11.94 -2.21 33.42
CA LYS A 161 -10.83 -2.24 34.40
C LYS A 161 -11.07 -1.32 35.59
N TYR A 162 -11.57 -0.10 35.35
CA TYR A 162 -11.80 0.92 36.37
C TYR A 162 -13.27 0.97 36.85
N ASN A 163 -14.11 0.02 36.42
CA ASN A 163 -15.55 -0.05 36.73
C ASN A 163 -16.30 1.28 36.52
N SER A 164 -16.00 2.00 35.43
CA SER A 164 -16.61 3.31 35.11
C SER A 164 -17.65 3.18 34.00
N ASN A 165 -18.88 3.60 34.30
CA ASN A 165 -19.97 3.66 33.34
C ASN A 165 -19.78 4.79 32.31
N GLU A 166 -19.11 5.87 32.70
CA GLU A 166 -18.81 7.01 31.84
C GLU A 166 -17.87 6.62 30.69
N LEU A 167 -16.85 5.82 30.99
CA LEU A 167 -15.95 5.26 29.97
C LEU A 167 -16.69 4.27 29.06
N LYS A 168 -17.53 3.39 29.62
CA LYS A 168 -18.34 2.46 28.81
C LYS A 168 -19.28 3.21 27.86
N LYS A 169 -19.96 4.25 28.34
CA LYS A 169 -20.80 5.13 27.51
C LYS A 169 -19.98 5.88 26.46
N LEU A 170 -18.80 6.35 26.81
CA LEU A 170 -17.88 7.00 25.86
C LEU A 170 -17.49 6.05 24.72
N ALA A 171 -17.16 4.79 25.00
CA ALA A 171 -16.83 3.81 23.96
C ALA A 171 -17.97 3.65 22.94
N GLN A 172 -19.21 3.61 23.42
CA GLN A 172 -20.39 3.55 22.56
C GLN A 172 -20.55 4.83 21.72
N ASP A 173 -20.45 6.01 22.35
CA ASP A 173 -20.56 7.30 21.65
C ASP A 173 -19.49 7.46 20.56
N VAL A 174 -18.29 6.93 20.79
CA VAL A 174 -17.19 6.91 19.80
C VAL A 174 -17.57 6.08 18.56
N LEU A 175 -18.19 4.92 18.76
CA LEU A 175 -18.64 4.06 17.65
C LEU A 175 -19.81 4.70 16.89
N GLU A 176 -20.78 5.27 17.61
CA GLU A 176 -21.94 5.94 17.01
C GLU A 176 -21.52 7.17 16.16
N ASN A 177 -20.45 7.85 16.56
CA ASN A 177 -19.93 9.04 15.88
C ASN A 177 -18.69 8.76 15.02
N ALA A 178 -18.42 7.51 14.66
CA ALA A 178 -17.18 7.10 13.98
C ALA A 178 -16.86 7.91 12.71
N TYR A 179 -17.89 8.30 11.95
CA TYR A 179 -17.72 9.07 10.72
C TYR A 179 -17.39 10.55 10.92
N ALA A 180 -17.55 11.09 12.13
CA ALA A 180 -17.24 12.48 12.47
C ALA A 180 -15.86 12.65 13.11
N ILE A 181 -15.26 11.57 13.62
CA ILE A 181 -13.97 11.60 14.31
C ILE A 181 -12.85 11.82 13.29
N LYS A 182 -11.95 12.77 13.56
CA LYS A 182 -10.77 13.00 12.73
C LYS A 182 -9.57 12.18 13.19
N GLU A 183 -8.74 11.77 12.24
CA GLU A 183 -7.52 10.99 12.49
C GLU A 183 -6.56 11.73 13.43
N GLU A 184 -6.50 13.06 13.33
CA GLU A 184 -5.66 13.92 14.19
C GLU A 184 -6.09 13.95 15.66
N TRP A 185 -7.32 13.53 15.98
CA TRP A 185 -7.85 13.50 17.35
C TRP A 185 -7.60 12.15 18.05
N ILE A 186 -7.32 11.09 17.29
CA ILE A 186 -7.15 9.73 17.83
C ILE A 186 -5.95 9.65 18.79
N TYR A 187 -4.79 10.17 18.37
CA TYR A 187 -3.57 10.08 19.17
C TYR A 187 -3.67 10.89 20.48
N PRO A 188 -4.13 12.16 20.49
CA PRO A 188 -4.37 12.89 21.74
C PRO A 188 -5.38 12.19 22.67
N ALA A 189 -6.41 11.53 22.11
CA ALA A 189 -7.36 10.76 22.91
C ALA A 189 -6.69 9.57 23.61
N TYR A 190 -5.82 8.84 22.90
CA TYR A 190 -5.02 7.77 23.51
C TYR A 190 -4.10 8.29 24.61
N GLU A 191 -3.37 9.38 24.37
CA GLU A 191 -2.51 9.99 25.39
C GLU A 191 -3.30 10.33 26.66
N ARG A 192 -4.50 10.89 26.49
CA ARG A 192 -5.35 11.19 27.65
C ARG A 192 -5.83 9.93 28.37
N LEU A 193 -6.16 8.85 27.66
CA LEU A 193 -6.56 7.59 28.29
C LEU A 193 -5.41 6.93 29.07
N TYR A 194 -4.15 7.13 28.66
CA TYR A 194 -2.99 6.63 29.40
C TYR A 194 -2.85 7.26 30.80
N ASP A 195 -3.41 8.45 31.02
CA ASP A 195 -3.40 9.10 32.33
C ASP A 195 -4.24 8.35 33.39
N LEU A 196 -5.13 7.45 32.98
CA LEU A 196 -5.79 6.52 33.93
C LEU A 196 -4.78 5.70 34.72
N ASN A 197 -3.68 5.28 34.08
CA ASN A 197 -2.62 4.53 34.76
C ASN A 197 -1.79 5.40 35.73
N LYS A 198 -1.94 6.73 35.68
CA LYS A 198 -1.32 7.67 36.61
C LYS A 198 -2.25 8.04 37.78
N GLY A 199 -3.41 7.38 37.90
CA GLY A 199 -4.37 7.59 38.98
C GLY A 199 -5.38 8.72 38.76
N HIS A 200 -5.49 9.24 37.53
CA HIS A 200 -6.53 10.24 37.22
C HIS A 200 -7.94 9.62 37.25
N GLU A 201 -8.93 10.42 37.66
CA GLU A 201 -10.31 9.98 37.80
C GLU A 201 -10.92 9.57 36.44
N PRO A 202 -11.50 8.36 36.30
CA PRO A 202 -12.11 7.89 35.06
C PRO A 202 -13.16 8.83 34.46
N LYS A 203 -13.97 9.49 35.30
CA LYS A 203 -15.00 10.43 34.87
C LYS A 203 -14.41 11.67 34.20
N GLN A 204 -13.37 12.25 34.80
CA GLN A 204 -12.67 13.40 34.20
C GLN A 204 -12.01 13.02 32.87
N ILE A 205 -11.35 11.86 32.83
CA ILE A 205 -10.72 11.34 31.60
C ILE A 205 -11.77 11.16 30.50
N ALA A 206 -12.93 10.59 30.82
CA ALA A 206 -14.02 10.43 29.87
C ALA A 206 -14.49 11.78 29.30
N SER A 207 -14.61 12.81 30.15
CA SER A 207 -14.99 14.17 29.74
C SER A 207 -13.94 14.83 28.82
N ASP A 208 -12.67 14.69 29.16
CA ASP A 208 -11.57 15.25 28.36
C ASP A 208 -11.47 14.57 26.99
N VAL A 209 -11.62 13.24 26.95
CA VAL A 209 -11.61 12.49 25.69
C VAL A 209 -12.82 12.86 24.82
N ARG A 210 -14.02 13.05 25.41
CA ARG A 210 -15.17 13.61 24.66
C ARG A 210 -14.84 14.95 24.03
N THR A 211 -14.17 15.82 24.77
CA THR A 211 -13.76 17.16 24.31
C THR A 211 -12.76 17.06 23.16
N ILE A 212 -11.74 16.21 23.30
CA ILE A 212 -10.73 15.94 22.26
C ILE A 212 -11.40 15.44 20.97
N LEU A 213 -12.32 14.47 21.10
CA LEU A 213 -13.02 13.86 19.96
C LEU A 213 -14.18 14.72 19.45
N ARG A 214 -14.46 15.86 20.10
CA ARG A 214 -15.58 16.78 19.80
C ARG A 214 -16.94 16.10 19.73
N LEU A 215 -17.15 15.11 20.61
CA LEU A 215 -18.44 14.44 20.73
C LEU A 215 -19.41 15.38 21.43
N LYS A 216 -20.62 15.54 20.88
CA LYS A 216 -21.67 16.29 21.59
C LYS A 216 -22.02 15.51 22.86
N ASN A 217 -22.24 16.23 23.96
CA ASN A 217 -22.82 15.60 25.15
C ASN A 217 -24.20 15.07 24.75
N ALA A 218 -24.42 13.77 24.92
CA ALA A 218 -25.75 13.21 24.89
C ALA A 218 -26.49 13.77 26.12
N SER A 219 -27.32 14.79 25.89
CA SER A 219 -28.28 15.34 26.85
C SER A 219 -29.17 14.24 27.41
#